data_AF-A0A380MYN6-F1
#
_entry.id   AF-A0A380MYN6-F1
#
_cell.length_a   1.000
_cell.length_b   1.000
_cell.length_c   1.000
_cell.angle_alpha   90.00
_cell.angle_beta   90.00
_cell.angle_gamma   90.00
#
_symmetry.space_group_name_H-M   'P 1'
#
loop_
_entity.id
_entity.type
_entity.pdbx_description
1 polymer ?
#
loop_
_entity_poly.entity_id
_entity_poly.type
_entity_poly.pdbx_seq_one_letter_code
_entity_poly.pdbx_strand_id
1 'polypeptide(L)'
;MVEEAVVAYAIEESVHGQTRVSNELRERGIFVSASGVRSICLSHHLESFRKRLKDLETKVAEKNHMLTESQIAALERKQQDDEVCGEIYS
;
A
#
# COMPACT_ATOMS: atom_id res chain seq x y z
N MET A 1 -17.30 -2.44 -4.64
CA MET A 1 -17.57 -1.31 -5.55
C MET A 1 -17.48 0.04 -4.84
N VAL A 2 -18.44 0.44 -3.97
CA VAL A 2 -18.39 1.73 -3.26
C VAL A 2 -17.35 1.73 -2.13
N GLU A 3 -17.38 0.69 -1.28
CA GLU A 3 -16.46 0.56 -0.14
C GLU A 3 -15.00 0.55 -0.58
N GLU A 4 -14.66 -0.31 -1.55
CA GLU A 4 -13.31 -0.38 -2.13
C GLU A 4 -12.86 0.95 -2.76
N ALA A 5 -13.76 1.65 -3.45
CA ALA A 5 -13.44 2.96 -4.02
C ALA A 5 -13.17 4.01 -2.94
N VAL A 6 -13.92 3.98 -1.84
CA VAL A 6 -13.68 4.84 -0.68
C VAL A 6 -12.33 4.52 -0.05
N VAL A 7 -12.02 3.25 0.18
CA VAL A 7 -10.75 2.80 0.77
C VAL A 7 -9.56 3.20 -0.10
N ALA A 8 -9.63 2.89 -1.41
CA ALA A 8 -8.58 3.21 -2.36
C ALA A 8 -8.32 4.73 -2.41
N TYR A 9 -9.38 5.53 -2.59
CA TYR A 9 -9.28 6.98 -2.63
C TYR A 9 -8.76 7.55 -1.31
N ALA A 10 -9.24 7.05 -0.16
CA ALA A 10 -8.83 7.54 1.15
C ALA A 10 -7.34 7.28 1.42
N ILE A 11 -6.76 6.20 0.88
CA ILE A 11 -5.33 5.91 0.97
C ILE A 11 -4.54 6.81 0.01
N GLU A 12 -4.96 6.88 -1.26
CA GLU A 12 -4.27 7.65 -2.31
C GLU A 12 -4.26 9.15 -2.00
N GLU A 13 -5.39 9.68 -1.57
CA GLU A 13 -5.61 11.08 -1.24
C GLU A 13 -5.76 11.28 0.28
N SER A 14 -4.76 10.82 1.03
CA SER A 14 -4.79 10.73 2.50
C SER A 14 -5.12 12.05 3.22
N VAL A 15 -4.85 13.21 2.62
CA VAL A 15 -5.17 14.54 3.17
C VAL A 15 -6.67 14.86 3.12
N HIS A 16 -7.43 14.25 2.23
CA HIS A 16 -8.84 14.59 2.01
C HIS A 16 -9.73 14.07 3.15
N GLY A 17 -10.48 14.97 3.80
CA GLY A 17 -11.49 14.57 4.79
C GLY A 17 -12.72 13.94 4.13
N GLN A 18 -13.59 13.35 4.95
CA GLN A 18 -14.80 12.61 4.51
C GLN A 18 -15.69 13.36 3.50
N THR A 19 -15.85 14.68 3.65
CA THR A 19 -16.65 15.51 2.73
C THR A 19 -15.99 15.62 1.36
N ARG A 20 -14.66 15.78 1.32
CA ARG A 20 -13.93 15.90 0.06
C ARG A 20 -13.93 14.57 -0.68
N VAL A 21 -13.68 13.46 0.02
CA VAL A 21 -13.79 12.10 -0.54
C VAL A 21 -15.18 11.85 -1.14
N SER A 22 -16.26 12.19 -0.42
CA SER A 22 -17.64 12.04 -0.90
C SER A 22 -17.91 12.83 -2.19
N ASN A 23 -17.45 14.09 -2.26
CA ASN A 23 -17.63 14.92 -3.46
C ASN A 23 -16.85 14.38 -4.66
N GLU A 24 -15.58 13.99 -4.46
CA GLU A 24 -14.71 13.52 -5.53
C GLU A 24 -15.17 12.17 -6.10
N LEU A 25 -15.69 11.29 -5.24
CA LEU A 25 -16.32 10.04 -5.68
C LEU A 25 -17.62 10.29 -6.44
N ARG A 26 -18.40 11.31 -6.06
CA ARG A 26 -19.62 11.68 -6.78
C ARG A 26 -19.33 12.13 -8.21
N GLU A 27 -18.27 12.91 -8.43
CA GLU A 27 -17.81 13.29 -9.78
C GLU A 27 -17.41 12.06 -10.62
N ARG A 28 -17.04 10.96 -9.98
CA ARG A 28 -16.73 9.65 -10.62
C ARG A 28 -17.96 8.75 -10.77
N GLY A 29 -19.16 9.25 -10.48
CA GLY A 29 -20.42 8.48 -10.53
C GLY A 29 -20.64 7.54 -9.34
N ILE A 30 -19.84 7.67 -8.27
CA ILE A 30 -19.92 6.84 -7.06
C ILE A 30 -20.56 7.68 -5.94
N PHE A 31 -21.82 7.35 -5.61
CA PHE A 31 -22.59 8.11 -4.64
C PHE A 31 -22.44 7.53 -3.24
N VAL A 32 -21.79 8.29 -2.35
CA VAL A 32 -21.63 7.95 -0.93
C VAL A 32 -21.67 9.22 -0.10
N SER A 33 -22.38 9.20 1.04
CA SER A 33 -22.43 10.37 1.94
C SER A 33 -21.14 10.52 2.75
N ALA A 34 -20.84 11.72 3.22
CA ALA A 34 -19.68 11.96 4.09
C ALA A 34 -19.69 11.08 5.36
N SER A 35 -20.86 10.85 5.96
CA SER A 35 -21.01 9.94 7.09
C SER A 35 -20.75 8.48 6.70
N GLY A 36 -21.18 8.06 5.50
CA GLY A 36 -20.88 6.74 4.95
C GLY A 36 -19.39 6.53 4.71
N VAL A 37 -18.71 7.54 4.14
CA VAL A 37 -17.24 7.54 4.01
C VAL A 37 -16.58 7.35 5.37
N ARG A 38 -17.01 8.09 6.40
CA ARG A 38 -16.45 7.96 7.75
C ARG A 38 -16.63 6.56 8.31
N SER A 39 -17.83 5.97 8.18
CA SER A 39 -18.11 4.62 8.65
C SER A 39 -17.23 3.58 7.96
N ILE A 40 -17.07 3.67 6.64
CA ILE A 40 -16.17 2.80 5.87
C ILE A 40 -14.72 2.98 6.34
N CYS A 41 -14.24 4.22 6.44
CA CYS A 41 -12.88 4.46 6.92
C CYS A 41 -12.66 3.89 8.33
N LEU A 42 -13.64 3.96 9.23
CA LEU A 42 -13.54 3.36 10.57
C LEU A 42 -13.43 1.84 10.51
N SER A 43 -14.24 1.18 9.68
CA SER A 43 -14.19 -0.28 9.48
C SER A 43 -12.85 -0.76 8.92
N HIS A 44 -12.13 0.09 8.18
CA HIS A 44 -10.84 -0.21 7.57
C HIS A 44 -9.64 0.38 8.33
N HIS A 45 -9.83 0.91 9.54
CA HIS A 45 -8.77 1.57 10.32
C HIS A 45 -8.10 2.77 9.62
N LEU A 46 -8.85 3.49 8.79
CA LEU A 46 -8.43 4.67 8.02
C LEU A 46 -9.01 5.98 8.59
N GLU A 47 -9.39 6.03 9.87
CA GLU A 47 -10.16 7.15 10.42
C GLU A 47 -9.36 8.46 10.60
N SER A 48 -8.04 8.41 10.45
CA SER A 48 -7.16 9.57 10.61
C SER A 48 -6.18 9.71 9.45
N PHE A 49 -5.68 10.92 9.23
CA PHE A 49 -4.62 11.19 8.25
C PHE A 49 -3.38 10.30 8.48
N ARG A 50 -2.93 10.18 9.73
CA ARG A 50 -1.74 9.37 10.07
C ARG A 50 -1.90 7.90 9.69
N LYS A 51 -3.07 7.31 9.92
CA LYS A 51 -3.34 5.92 9.54
C LYS A 51 -3.38 5.75 8.03
N ARG A 52 -4.08 6.65 7.33
CA ARG A 52 -4.14 6.66 5.86
C ARG A 52 -2.76 6.84 5.23
N LEU A 53 -1.91 7.68 5.82
CA LEU A 53 -0.53 7.87 5.38
C LEU A 53 0.30 6.59 5.58
N LYS A 54 0.17 5.91 6.72
CA LYS A 54 0.87 4.65 6.99
C LYS A 54 0.50 3.54 6.00
N ASP A 55 -0.79 3.42 5.67
CA ASP A 55 -1.27 2.49 4.66
C ASP A 55 -0.75 2.85 3.26
N LEU A 56 -0.68 4.14 2.94
CA LEU A 56 -0.07 4.62 1.69
C LEU A 56 1.41 4.25 1.61
N GLU A 57 2.19 4.47 2.67
CA GLU A 57 3.61 4.09 2.75
C GLU A 57 3.79 2.59 2.58
N THR A 58 2.93 1.78 3.19
CA THR A 58 2.96 0.31 3.09
C THR A 58 2.70 -0.12 1.65
N LYS A 59 1.64 0.40 1.03
CA LYS A 59 1.28 0.12 -0.36
C LYS A 59 2.38 0.54 -1.35
N VAL A 60 3.07 1.65 -1.08
CA VAL A 60 4.22 2.11 -1.85
C VAL A 60 5.40 1.15 -1.65
N ALA A 61 5.71 0.75 -0.42
CA ALA A 61 6.81 -0.19 -0.15
C ALA A 61 6.57 -1.56 -0.81
N GLU A 62 5.35 -2.10 -0.73
CA GLU A 62 4.97 -3.35 -1.39
C GLU A 62 5.11 -3.27 -2.91
N LYS A 63 4.65 -2.17 -3.53
CA LYS A 63 4.82 -1.94 -4.97
C LYS A 63 6.27 -1.76 -5.40
N ASN A 64 7.11 -1.16 -4.55
CA ASN A 64 8.53 -0.96 -4.81
C ASN A 64 9.38 -2.21 -4.51
N HIS A 65 8.80 -3.27 -3.95
CA HIS A 65 9.49 -4.52 -3.64
C HIS A 65 9.47 -5.53 -4.81
N MET A 66 9.67 -5.07 -6.05
CA MET A 66 9.97 -5.96 -7.16
C MET A 66 11.48 -5.99 -7.39
N LEU A 67 12.12 -7.09 -6.97
CA LEU A 67 13.51 -7.36 -7.31
C LEU A 67 13.62 -7.55 -8.82
N THR A 68 14.56 -6.85 -9.44
CA THR A 68 14.91 -7.06 -10.86
C THR A 68 15.64 -8.39 -11.04
N GLU A 69 15.58 -8.98 -12.23
CA GLU A 69 16.30 -10.24 -12.54
C GLU A 69 17.80 -10.16 -12.23
N SER A 70 18.41 -8.98 -12.38
CA SER A 70 19.82 -8.76 -12.01
C SER A 70 20.06 -8.76 -10.50
N GLN A 71 19.10 -8.26 -9.70
CA GLN A 71 19.16 -8.35 -8.23
C GLN A 71 18.94 -9.79 -7.76
N ILE A 72 18.06 -10.54 -8.43
CA ILE A 72 17.88 -11.98 -8.18
C ILE A 72 19.17 -12.75 -8.50
N ALA A 73 19.75 -12.53 -9.68
CA ALA A 73 21.00 -13.18 -10.09
C ALA A 73 22.19 -12.83 -9.18
N ALA A 74 22.24 -11.61 -8.65
CA ALA A 74 23.27 -11.20 -7.69
C ALA A 74 23.11 -11.90 -6.33
N LEU A 75 21.87 -12.14 -5.88
CA LEU A 75 21.59 -12.91 -4.66
C LEU A 75 21.91 -14.40 -4.85
N GLU A 76 21.62 -14.98 -6.02
CA GLU A 76 21.95 -16.38 -6.34
C GLU A 76 23.46 -16.62 -6.39
N ARG A 77 24.23 -15.71 -7.02
CA ARG A 77 25.71 -15.82 -7.07
C ARG A 77 26.34 -15.71 -5.69
N LYS A 78 25.80 -14.82 -4.83
CA LYS A 78 26.30 -14.68 -3.45
C LYS A 78 26.05 -15.96 -2.64
N GLN A 79 24.91 -16.62 -2.84
CA GLN A 79 24.57 -17.87 -2.14
C GLN A 79 25.48 -19.04 -2.56
N GLN A 80 25.89 -19.10 -3.84
CA GLN A 80 26.86 -20.08 -4.31
C GLN A 80 28.29 -19.86 -3.78
N ASP A 81 28.68 -18.61 -3.53
CA ASP A 81 30.01 -18.29 -2.98
C ASP A 81 30.13 -18.67 -1.49
N ASP A 82 29.04 -18.49 -0.72
CA ASP A 82 28.93 -18.92 0.68
C ASP A 82 28.98 -20.47 0.83
N GLU A 83 28.49 -21.25 -0.16
CA GLU A 83 28.57 -22.72 -0.16
C GLU A 83 29.97 -23.26 -0.51
N VAL A 84 30.79 -22.50 -1.26
CA VAL A 84 32.14 -22.93 -1.69
C VAL A 84 33.21 -22.63 -0.63
N CYS A 85 32.91 -21.83 0.39
CA CYS A 85 33.85 -21.47 1.45
C CYS A 85 33.83 -22.40 2.68
N GLY A 86 33.14 -23.56 2.60
CA GLY A 86 32.93 -24.48 3.71
C GLY A 86 33.82 -25.74 3.77
N GLU A 87 34.71 -25.98 2.80
CA GLU A 87 35.47 -27.25 2.74
C GLU A 87 36.97 -27.10 2.44
N ILE A 88 37.69 -26.16 3.07
CA ILE A 88 39.16 -26.28 3.21
C ILE A 88 39.49 -25.50 4.50
N TYR A 89 39.81 -26.10 5.64
CA TYR A 89 40.96 -26.95 5.95
C TYR A 89 40.63 -27.93 7.10
N SER A 90 40.86 -29.21 6.84
CA SER A 90 41.24 -30.20 7.86
C SER A 90 42.74 -30.18 8.10
#